data_AF-A0A9X3WXE3-F1
#
_entry.id   AF-A0A9X3WXE3-F1
#
_cell.length_a   1.000
_cell.length_b   1.000
_cell.length_c   1.000
_cell.angle_alpha   90.00
_cell.angle_beta   90.00
_cell.angle_gamma   90.00
#
_symmetry.space_group_name_H-M   'P 1'
#
loop_
_entity.id
_entity.type
_entity.pdbx_description
1 polymer ?
#
loop_
_entity_poly.entity_id
_entity_poly.type
_entity_poly.pdbx_seq_one_letter_code
_entity_poly.pdbx_strand_id
1 'polypeptide(L)'
;MNDAPAATSPTSPGALTLEDARLFLEQHVRTTTWGRRGLAARLDVTSFERSGAFDVVFQSYTETRVPEETHEPYAGGPVDGPANGRAPGPWEILLQMPPLFTQEHRVIVRVPHTDEVRTCYRCTGAGRVTCSTCSGGGRVICSHCGGDGRTTETRTTTETDAQGNTSTRTETYTSTCSGCWGSGRVTCATCGGSGKVTCGPCAGLGRLCHFRRVHVCWSTRTNSRQIEKTDLPDELVGLAGGDVIHSEEEARIEPGRGGEGGAGPYRGAFTRVNADVEVAANALIASHVFPENEKLHGQRLVVRAVPVYEARYRWGKETRTFWVFGTDRRVHAPRYPVSPWRVGGAVLGGVSVPAALVGANLLGQTAPPPPPVPESRIEVVAPPVLPEPPPIPAPPPPPPELVKAKGPRPNVTAGKTVIELRTDPPGLDVFVGGKKLGVSPLWITIPSKGAGPCKQGKCALGRCTDGACESVTKVEVRGAEGARIVEVAPSDGDLVELR
;
A
#
# COMPACT_ATOMS: atom_id res chain seq x y z
N MET A 1 52.78 2.84 45.69
CA MET A 1 51.98 3.23 44.51
C MET A 1 50.68 2.46 44.66
N ASN A 2 49.68 3.09 45.27
CA ASN A 2 48.35 2.51 45.48
C ASN A 2 47.45 3.06 44.38
N ASP A 3 47.01 2.19 43.48
CA ASP A 3 46.02 2.51 42.46
C ASP A 3 44.65 2.72 43.11
N ALA A 4 44.08 3.89 42.88
CA ALA A 4 42.71 4.23 43.26
C ALA A 4 41.72 3.57 42.28
N PRO A 5 40.60 3.00 42.75
CA PRO A 5 39.58 2.49 41.86
C PRO A 5 38.83 3.63 41.16
N ALA A 6 38.58 3.44 39.87
CA ALA A 6 37.90 4.38 38.98
C ALA A 6 36.51 4.77 39.50
N ALA A 7 36.24 6.08 39.51
CA ALA A 7 34.98 6.67 39.88
C ALA A 7 33.88 6.27 38.87
N THR A 8 32.84 5.60 39.35
CA THR A 8 31.60 5.38 38.61
C THR A 8 30.82 6.70 38.49
N SER A 9 30.57 7.12 37.26
CA SER A 9 29.77 8.30 36.92
C SER A 9 28.35 8.19 37.49
N PRO A 10 27.74 9.29 37.98
CA PRO A 10 26.38 9.27 38.50
C PRO A 10 25.36 8.97 37.39
N THR A 11 24.55 7.94 37.61
CA THR A 11 23.46 7.51 36.73
C THR A 11 22.40 8.60 36.62
N SER A 12 22.17 9.13 35.42
CA SER A 12 21.12 10.13 35.17
C SER A 12 19.74 9.55 35.50
N PRO A 13 18.85 10.28 36.20
CA PRO A 13 17.51 9.80 36.53
C PRO A 13 16.72 9.53 35.24
N GLY A 14 16.27 8.28 35.05
CA GLY A 14 15.55 7.81 33.84
C GLY A 14 16.36 6.93 32.88
N ALA A 15 17.66 6.72 33.14
CA ALA A 15 18.47 5.79 32.35
C ALA A 15 18.04 4.33 32.59
N LEU A 16 17.92 3.54 31.52
CA LEU A 16 17.64 2.10 31.59
C LEU A 16 18.74 1.41 32.41
N THR A 17 18.37 0.61 33.42
CA THR A 17 19.34 -0.23 34.11
C THR A 17 19.60 -1.53 33.32
N LEU A 18 20.70 -2.21 33.63
CA LEU A 18 20.98 -3.53 33.03
C LEU A 18 19.89 -4.55 33.37
N GLU A 19 19.29 -4.45 34.56
CA GLU A 19 18.24 -5.37 34.98
C GLU A 19 16.96 -5.15 34.18
N ASP A 20 16.59 -3.88 33.92
CA ASP A 20 15.49 -3.55 33.02
C ASP A 20 15.77 -4.08 31.60
N ALA A 21 17.00 -3.92 31.12
CA ALA A 21 17.41 -4.42 29.80
C ALA A 21 17.24 -5.95 29.68
N ARG A 22 17.57 -6.70 30.74
CA ARG A 22 17.34 -8.15 30.81
C ARG A 22 15.85 -8.51 30.82
N LEU A 23 15.02 -7.73 31.51
CA LEU A 23 13.57 -7.92 31.52
C LEU A 23 12.97 -7.71 30.11
N PHE A 24 13.35 -6.64 29.42
CA PHE A 24 12.91 -6.38 28.05
C PHE A 24 13.40 -7.47 27.09
N LEU A 25 14.64 -7.93 27.23
CA LEU A 25 15.16 -9.04 26.45
C LEU A 25 14.36 -10.33 26.67
N GLU A 26 14.02 -10.65 27.92
CA GLU A 26 13.20 -11.83 28.24
C GLU A 26 11.79 -11.71 27.64
N GLN A 27 11.18 -10.52 27.70
CA GLN A 27 9.87 -10.26 27.09
C GLN A 27 9.92 -10.44 25.57
N HIS A 28 10.95 -9.92 24.90
CA HIS A 28 11.17 -10.12 23.47
C HIS A 28 11.38 -11.60 23.13
N VAL A 29 12.20 -12.32 23.90
CA VAL A 29 12.43 -13.75 23.68
C VAL A 29 11.13 -14.56 23.83
N ARG A 30 10.22 -14.15 24.72
CA ARG A 30 8.92 -14.79 24.87
C ARG A 30 8.02 -14.65 23.64
N THR A 31 8.16 -13.58 22.85
CA THR A 31 7.42 -13.40 21.59
C THR A 31 8.02 -14.24 20.44
N THR A 32 9.26 -14.72 20.58
CA THR A 32 9.88 -15.64 19.61
C THR A 32 9.55 -17.11 19.91
N THR A 33 9.54 -17.95 18.88
CA THR A 33 9.32 -19.41 19.02
C THR A 33 10.62 -20.18 19.31
N TRP A 34 11.78 -19.65 18.91
CA TRP A 34 13.08 -20.33 18.99
C TRP A 34 13.95 -19.95 20.20
N GLY A 35 13.79 -18.75 20.77
CA GLY A 35 14.70 -18.24 21.80
C GLY A 35 14.64 -19.01 23.14
N ARG A 36 15.79 -19.15 23.82
CA ARG A 36 15.86 -19.71 25.19
C ARG A 36 15.28 -18.76 26.23
N ARG A 37 14.07 -19.06 26.70
CA ARG A 37 13.42 -18.36 27.82
C ARG A 37 14.17 -18.60 29.15
N GLY A 38 14.13 -17.62 30.04
CA GLY A 38 14.78 -17.62 31.35
C GLY A 38 16.30 -17.46 31.31
N LEU A 39 16.89 -17.33 30.13
CA LEU A 39 18.33 -17.16 29.97
C LEU A 39 18.75 -15.69 30.10
N ALA A 40 17.90 -14.73 29.74
CA ALA A 40 18.23 -13.30 29.75
C ALA A 40 18.73 -12.82 31.13
N ALA A 41 18.06 -13.25 32.21
CA ALA A 41 18.44 -12.94 33.59
C ALA A 41 19.82 -13.50 34.01
N ARG A 42 20.31 -14.54 33.32
CA ARG A 42 21.54 -15.27 33.65
C ARG A 42 22.69 -14.97 32.69
N LEU A 43 22.49 -14.04 31.75
CA LEU A 43 23.55 -13.65 30.81
C LEU A 43 24.70 -12.98 31.56
N ASP A 44 25.90 -13.47 31.27
CA ASP A 44 27.17 -12.88 31.69
C ASP A 44 27.47 -11.65 30.81
N VAL A 45 26.86 -10.53 31.17
CA VAL A 45 26.99 -9.25 30.46
C VAL A 45 28.30 -8.59 30.85
N THR A 46 29.19 -8.42 29.88
CA THR A 46 30.54 -7.88 30.05
C THR A 46 30.60 -6.37 29.87
N SER A 47 29.69 -5.79 29.08
CA SER A 47 29.54 -4.34 28.97
C SER A 47 28.08 -3.96 28.74
N PHE A 48 27.69 -2.80 29.26
CA PHE A 48 26.38 -2.21 29.08
C PHE A 48 26.54 -0.71 28.94
N GLU A 49 26.44 -0.23 27.71
CA GLU A 49 26.76 1.15 27.34
C GLU A 49 25.51 1.85 26.82
N ARG A 50 25.29 3.07 27.31
CA ARG A 50 24.25 3.95 26.80
C ARG A 50 24.84 4.81 25.69
N SER A 51 24.28 4.68 24.50
CA SER A 51 24.49 5.57 23.37
C SER A 51 23.19 6.30 23.01
N GLY A 52 23.24 7.11 21.96
CA GLY A 52 22.08 7.78 21.40
C GLY A 52 22.19 7.79 19.89
N ALA A 53 21.05 7.62 19.24
CA ALA A 53 20.91 7.76 17.81
C ALA A 53 20.03 8.98 17.50
N PHE A 54 20.19 9.53 16.32
CA PHE A 54 19.32 10.60 15.82
C PHE A 54 18.53 10.11 14.62
N ASP A 55 17.29 10.53 14.56
CA ASP A 55 16.45 10.36 13.39
C ASP A 55 16.03 11.75 12.90
N VAL A 56 16.59 12.14 11.76
CA VAL A 56 16.37 13.44 11.12
C VAL A 56 15.32 13.25 10.04
N VAL A 57 14.15 13.85 10.21
CA VAL A 57 13.02 13.71 9.29
C VAL A 57 12.75 15.06 8.64
N PHE A 58 12.75 15.09 7.31
CA PHE A 58 12.43 16.27 6.53
C PHE A 58 11.17 16.00 5.70
N GLN A 59 10.22 16.91 5.82
CA GLN A 59 8.93 16.84 5.14
C GLN A 59 8.75 18.07 4.26
N SER A 60 8.20 17.88 3.06
CA SER A 60 7.73 18.98 2.22
C SER A 60 6.32 18.70 1.77
N TYR A 61 5.48 19.70 1.99
CA TYR A 61 4.07 19.65 1.69
C TYR A 61 3.82 20.44 0.41
N THR A 62 3.33 19.75 -0.61
CA THR A 62 3.21 20.28 -1.96
C THR A 62 1.81 20.13 -2.51
N GLU A 63 1.50 20.91 -3.55
CA GLU A 63 0.26 20.86 -4.30
C GLU A 63 0.57 20.71 -5.78
N THR A 64 -0.15 19.82 -6.46
CA THR A 64 -0.13 19.68 -7.91
C THR A 64 -1.54 19.89 -8.46
N ARG A 65 -1.65 20.55 -9.62
CA ARG A 65 -2.93 20.80 -10.30
C ARG A 65 -2.85 20.34 -11.75
N VAL A 66 -3.69 19.38 -12.13
CA VAL A 66 -3.74 18.80 -13.48
C VAL A 66 -5.10 19.07 -14.11
N PRO A 67 -5.18 19.93 -15.14
CA PRO A 67 -6.42 20.15 -15.87
C PRO A 67 -6.76 18.98 -16.80
N GLU A 68 -8.05 18.68 -16.92
CA GLU A 68 -8.60 17.64 -17.79
C GLU A 68 -9.88 18.15 -18.47
N GLU A 69 -10.04 17.90 -19.76
CA GLU A 69 -11.32 18.09 -20.44
C GLU A 69 -12.19 16.85 -20.30
N THR A 70 -13.45 17.04 -19.88
CA THR A 70 -14.39 15.95 -19.72
C THR A 70 -15.80 16.35 -20.15
N HIS A 71 -16.75 15.42 -20.03
CA HIS A 71 -18.14 15.66 -20.42
C HIS A 71 -19.11 14.81 -19.61
N GLU A 72 -20.35 15.28 -19.52
CA GLU A 72 -21.47 14.55 -18.91
C GLU A 72 -22.74 14.63 -19.76
N PRO A 73 -23.70 13.69 -19.61
CA PRO A 73 -25.01 13.78 -20.24
C PRO A 73 -25.72 15.08 -19.87
N TYR A 74 -26.21 15.83 -20.87
CA TYR A 74 -26.90 17.09 -20.62
C TYR A 74 -28.43 16.92 -20.63
N ALA A 75 -29.04 16.98 -19.46
CA ALA A 75 -30.49 16.85 -19.27
C ALA A 75 -31.28 18.17 -19.42
N GLY A 76 -30.60 19.28 -19.70
CA GLY A 76 -31.16 20.63 -19.60
C GLY A 76 -30.78 21.29 -18.27
N GLY A 77 -30.69 22.62 -18.25
CA GLY A 77 -30.32 23.40 -17.08
C GLY A 77 -29.55 24.67 -17.44
N PRO A 78 -29.16 25.48 -16.44
CA PRO A 78 -28.20 26.55 -16.66
C PRO A 78 -26.84 25.97 -17.07
N VAL A 79 -26.14 26.67 -17.96
CA VAL A 79 -24.82 26.29 -18.47
C VAL A 79 -23.85 27.39 -18.08
N ASP A 80 -22.81 27.06 -17.30
CA ASP A 80 -21.78 28.02 -16.93
C ASP A 80 -20.67 28.12 -17.98
N GLY A 81 -21.00 28.72 -19.12
CA GLY A 81 -20.09 28.84 -20.25
C GLY A 81 -19.30 30.16 -20.29
N PRO A 82 -18.47 30.37 -21.33
CA PRO A 82 -17.66 31.58 -21.49
C PRO A 82 -18.44 32.91 -21.52
N ALA A 83 -19.77 32.85 -21.75
CA ALA A 83 -20.65 34.02 -21.68
C ALA A 83 -20.78 34.59 -20.26
N ASN A 84 -20.52 33.80 -19.22
CA ASN A 84 -20.63 34.21 -17.82
C ASN A 84 -19.32 34.72 -17.21
N GLY A 85 -18.20 34.63 -17.94
CA GLY A 85 -16.90 35.11 -17.46
C GLY A 85 -15.70 34.44 -18.15
N ARG A 86 -14.51 34.92 -17.80
CA ARG A 86 -13.25 34.29 -18.24
C ARG A 86 -12.99 33.04 -17.40
N ALA A 87 -12.72 31.92 -18.06
CA ALA A 87 -12.28 30.70 -17.37
C ALA A 87 -10.96 30.96 -16.59
N PRO A 88 -10.90 30.67 -15.29
CA PRO A 88 -9.69 30.88 -14.50
C PRO A 88 -8.58 29.90 -14.89
N GLY A 89 -7.33 30.32 -14.69
CA GLY A 89 -6.17 29.43 -14.73
C GLY A 89 -6.20 28.39 -13.60
N PRO A 90 -5.50 27.24 -13.71
CA PRO A 90 -5.54 26.19 -12.69
C PRO A 90 -5.22 26.70 -11.27
N TRP A 91 -4.29 27.65 -11.13
CA TRP A 91 -3.90 28.25 -9.85
C TRP A 91 -4.76 29.44 -9.40
N GLU A 92 -5.59 30.01 -10.28
CA GLU A 92 -6.55 31.08 -9.93
C GLU A 92 -7.80 30.52 -9.22
N ILE A 93 -8.01 29.20 -9.27
CA ILE A 93 -9.11 28.52 -8.57
C ILE A 93 -8.80 28.51 -7.07
N LEU A 94 -9.61 29.22 -6.29
CA LEU A 94 -9.47 29.26 -4.83
C LEU A 94 -10.04 27.97 -4.22
N LEU A 95 -9.21 27.25 -3.46
CA LEU A 95 -9.57 26.01 -2.79
C LEU A 95 -9.17 26.10 -1.32
N GLN A 96 -9.94 25.46 -0.43
CA GLN A 96 -9.50 25.26 0.95
C GLN A 96 -8.41 24.20 0.96
N MET A 97 -7.22 24.59 1.41
CA MET A 97 -6.10 23.67 1.64
C MET A 97 -6.41 22.82 2.88
N PRO A 98 -6.18 21.50 2.85
CA PRO A 98 -6.33 20.66 4.04
C PRO A 98 -5.20 20.96 5.05
N PRO A 99 -5.23 20.37 6.25
CA PRO A 99 -4.18 20.60 7.25
C PRO A 99 -2.78 20.33 6.68
N LEU A 100 -1.83 21.22 6.98
CA LEU A 100 -0.44 21.09 6.51
C LEU A 100 0.14 19.72 6.93
N PHE A 101 0.96 19.16 6.05
CA PHE A 101 1.61 17.85 6.21
C PHE A 101 0.65 16.65 6.27
N THR A 102 -0.55 16.80 5.70
CA THR A 102 -1.41 15.65 5.38
C THR A 102 -0.71 14.75 4.35
N GLN A 103 -0.69 13.43 4.57
CA GLN A 103 0.01 12.47 3.70
C GLN A 103 -0.41 12.61 2.23
N GLU A 104 -1.71 12.56 1.97
CA GLU A 104 -2.28 12.78 0.64
C GLU A 104 -3.72 13.25 0.75
N HIS A 105 -4.12 14.21 -0.09
CA HIS A 105 -5.49 14.68 -0.22
C HIS A 105 -5.77 15.06 -1.67
N ARG A 106 -6.83 14.48 -2.26
CA ARG A 106 -7.18 14.67 -3.67
C ARG A 106 -8.60 15.21 -3.80
N VAL A 107 -8.77 16.22 -4.65
CA VAL A 107 -10.09 16.76 -5.01
C VAL A 107 -10.16 16.99 -6.52
N ILE A 108 -11.37 16.85 -7.05
CA ILE A 108 -11.67 17.14 -8.45
C ILE A 108 -12.65 18.30 -8.47
N VAL A 109 -12.28 19.38 -9.14
CA VAL A 109 -13.11 20.60 -9.21
C VAL A 109 -13.43 20.96 -10.64
N ARG A 110 -14.69 21.27 -10.92
CA ARG A 110 -15.12 21.80 -12.21
C ARG A 110 -14.63 23.24 -12.35
N VAL A 111 -14.07 23.58 -13.50
CA VAL A 111 -13.54 24.93 -13.75
C VAL A 111 -14.69 25.85 -14.16
N PRO A 112 -14.89 26.98 -13.45
CA PRO A 112 -15.92 27.96 -13.80
C PRO A 112 -15.81 28.47 -15.23
N HIS A 113 -16.96 28.79 -15.83
CA HIS A 113 -17.09 29.39 -17.16
C HIS A 113 -16.50 28.55 -18.31
N THR A 114 -16.42 27.23 -18.14
CA THR A 114 -15.92 26.30 -19.18
C THR A 114 -16.98 25.39 -19.76
N ASP A 115 -18.24 25.51 -19.32
CA ASP A 115 -19.30 24.64 -19.78
C ASP A 115 -19.70 24.95 -21.23
N GLU A 116 -19.82 23.90 -22.03
CA GLU A 116 -20.26 24.00 -23.40
C GLU A 116 -21.15 22.81 -23.76
N VAL A 117 -22.40 23.08 -24.14
CA VAL A 117 -23.32 22.04 -24.57
C VAL A 117 -23.10 21.74 -26.04
N ARG A 118 -22.74 20.49 -26.34
CA ARG A 118 -22.53 19.99 -27.69
C ARG A 118 -23.46 18.82 -27.99
N THR A 119 -23.76 18.63 -29.27
CA THR A 119 -24.42 17.41 -29.74
C THR A 119 -23.53 16.20 -29.42
N CYS A 120 -24.13 15.12 -28.92
CA CYS A 120 -23.38 13.93 -28.56
C CYS A 120 -22.60 13.39 -29.76
N TYR A 121 -21.27 13.32 -29.64
CA TYR A 121 -20.37 12.87 -30.71
C TYR A 121 -20.64 11.42 -31.16
N ARG A 122 -21.19 10.58 -30.27
CA ARG A 122 -21.39 9.14 -30.55
C ARG A 122 -22.72 8.83 -31.26
N CYS A 123 -23.79 9.56 -30.93
CA CYS A 123 -25.13 9.29 -31.50
C CYS A 123 -25.66 10.44 -32.36
N THR A 124 -24.86 11.50 -32.55
CA THR A 124 -25.18 12.69 -33.35
C THR A 124 -26.55 13.28 -33.02
N GLY A 125 -26.93 13.28 -31.74
CA GLY A 125 -28.21 13.82 -31.25
C GLY A 125 -29.35 12.80 -31.15
N ALA A 126 -29.22 11.60 -31.71
CA ALA A 126 -30.33 10.65 -31.79
C ALA A 126 -30.67 9.94 -30.46
N GLY A 127 -29.78 10.00 -29.46
CA GLY A 127 -29.93 9.30 -28.17
C GLY A 127 -29.82 7.76 -28.26
N ARG A 128 -29.78 7.19 -29.46
CA ARG A 128 -29.62 5.76 -29.69
C ARG A 128 -28.52 5.51 -30.72
N VAL A 129 -27.81 4.40 -30.56
CA VAL A 129 -26.79 3.92 -31.50
C VAL A 129 -27.19 2.55 -32.03
N THR A 130 -26.73 2.22 -33.23
CA THR A 130 -26.94 0.90 -33.81
C THR A 130 -26.38 -0.17 -32.90
N CYS A 131 -27.17 -1.22 -32.63
CA CYS A 131 -26.72 -2.35 -31.83
C CYS A 131 -25.59 -3.08 -32.56
N SER A 132 -24.39 -3.09 -31.97
CA SER A 132 -23.22 -3.76 -32.55
C SER A 132 -23.37 -5.28 -32.62
N THR A 133 -24.14 -5.88 -31.71
CA THR A 133 -24.34 -7.34 -31.66
C THR A 133 -25.15 -7.86 -32.84
N CYS A 134 -26.10 -7.09 -33.37
CA CYS A 134 -26.94 -7.48 -34.51
C CYS A 134 -26.79 -6.58 -35.74
N SER A 135 -25.86 -5.63 -35.70
CA SER A 135 -25.63 -4.63 -36.75
C SER A 135 -26.89 -3.91 -37.21
N GLY A 136 -27.83 -3.66 -36.29
CA GLY A 136 -29.11 -3.01 -36.59
C GLY A 136 -30.25 -3.95 -37.00
N GLY A 137 -29.97 -5.23 -37.27
CA GLY A 137 -30.97 -6.18 -37.76
C GLY A 137 -31.95 -6.73 -36.72
N GLY A 138 -31.76 -6.44 -35.43
CA GLY A 138 -32.65 -6.89 -34.33
C GLY A 138 -32.61 -8.39 -34.05
N ARG A 139 -32.00 -9.20 -34.91
CA ARG A 139 -31.83 -10.65 -34.74
C ARG A 139 -30.38 -11.04 -34.93
N VAL A 140 -29.96 -12.09 -34.22
CA VAL A 140 -28.63 -12.70 -34.33
C VAL A 140 -28.76 -14.15 -34.74
N ILE A 141 -27.69 -14.70 -35.30
CA ILE A 141 -27.62 -16.13 -35.65
C ILE A 141 -27.85 -16.96 -34.40
N CYS A 142 -28.70 -17.97 -34.50
CA CYS A 142 -28.95 -18.89 -33.40
C CYS A 142 -27.68 -19.70 -33.13
N SER A 143 -27.06 -19.51 -31.96
CA SER A 143 -25.87 -20.25 -31.57
C SER A 143 -26.10 -21.76 -31.44
N HIS A 144 -27.35 -22.18 -31.23
CA HIS A 144 -27.69 -23.60 -31.06
C HIS A 144 -27.70 -24.39 -32.37
N CYS A 145 -27.96 -23.75 -33.52
CA CYS A 145 -27.96 -24.40 -34.84
C CYS A 145 -27.02 -23.75 -35.85
N GLY A 146 -26.21 -22.77 -35.44
CA GLY A 146 -25.29 -22.06 -36.34
C GLY A 146 -25.96 -21.23 -37.43
N GLY A 147 -27.29 -21.11 -37.46
CA GLY A 147 -28.03 -20.44 -38.53
C GLY A 147 -28.94 -21.36 -39.34
N ASP A 148 -28.78 -22.67 -39.20
CA ASP A 148 -29.44 -23.65 -40.08
C ASP A 148 -30.91 -23.90 -39.75
N GLY A 149 -31.36 -23.46 -38.57
CA GLY A 149 -32.71 -23.72 -38.07
C GLY A 149 -32.95 -25.18 -37.70
N ARG A 150 -31.95 -26.06 -37.85
CA ARG A 150 -32.02 -27.49 -37.58
C ARG A 150 -30.82 -27.93 -36.75
N THR A 151 -31.01 -29.00 -35.98
CA THR A 151 -29.96 -29.63 -35.18
C THR A 151 -29.85 -31.09 -35.57
N THR A 152 -28.63 -31.56 -35.79
CA THR A 152 -28.35 -32.93 -36.20
C THR A 152 -27.80 -33.70 -35.00
N GLU A 153 -28.45 -34.80 -34.66
CA GLU A 153 -28.03 -35.70 -33.59
C GLU A 153 -27.66 -37.06 -34.17
N THR A 154 -26.48 -37.56 -33.80
CA THR A 154 -26.03 -38.90 -34.18
C THR A 154 -26.17 -39.84 -32.99
N ARG A 155 -26.95 -40.91 -33.16
CA ARG A 155 -27.10 -41.95 -32.16
C ARG A 155 -26.43 -43.22 -32.66
N THR A 156 -25.50 -43.72 -31.87
CA THR A 156 -24.86 -45.01 -32.12
C THR A 156 -25.62 -46.09 -31.38
N THR A 157 -26.21 -47.03 -32.12
CA THR A 157 -26.89 -48.19 -31.57
C THR A 157 -25.96 -49.38 -31.72
N THR A 158 -25.66 -50.03 -30.60
CA THR A 158 -24.84 -51.22 -30.55
C THR A 158 -25.73 -52.39 -30.16
N GLU A 159 -25.84 -53.37 -31.06
CA GLU A 159 -26.61 -54.58 -30.86
C GLU A 159 -25.64 -55.75 -30.71
N THR A 160 -25.79 -56.54 -29.65
CA THR A 160 -25.02 -57.76 -29.42
C THR A 160 -25.94 -58.95 -29.58
N ASP A 161 -25.57 -59.89 -30.46
CA ASP A 161 -26.33 -61.12 -30.67
C ASP A 161 -26.15 -62.11 -29.51
N ALA A 162 -26.98 -63.17 -29.49
CA ALA A 162 -26.94 -64.19 -28.44
C ALA A 162 -25.62 -65.00 -28.42
N GLN A 163 -24.79 -64.86 -29.45
CA GLN A 163 -23.48 -65.49 -29.61
C GLN A 163 -22.34 -64.57 -29.16
N GLY A 164 -22.65 -63.34 -28.70
CA GLY A 164 -21.68 -62.38 -28.19
C GLY A 164 -21.05 -61.48 -29.26
N ASN A 165 -21.48 -61.55 -30.52
CA ASN A 165 -20.99 -60.65 -31.56
C ASN A 165 -21.69 -59.32 -31.49
N THR A 166 -20.92 -58.24 -31.51
CA THR A 166 -21.43 -56.88 -31.33
C THR A 166 -21.34 -56.09 -32.63
N SER A 167 -22.48 -55.64 -33.17
CA SER A 167 -22.58 -54.78 -34.34
C SER A 167 -22.95 -53.37 -33.91
N THR A 168 -22.30 -52.36 -34.48
CA THR A 168 -22.53 -50.96 -34.15
C THR A 168 -22.96 -50.19 -35.40
N ARG A 169 -24.14 -49.57 -35.35
CA ARG A 169 -24.68 -48.72 -36.42
C ARG A 169 -24.89 -47.30 -35.91
N THR A 170 -24.45 -46.33 -36.69
CA THR A 170 -24.68 -44.91 -36.40
C THR A 170 -25.87 -44.41 -37.22
N GLU A 171 -26.89 -43.89 -36.56
CA GLU A 171 -28.05 -43.25 -37.17
C GLU A 171 -28.00 -41.75 -36.95
N THR A 172 -28.35 -40.98 -37.97
CA THR A 172 -28.35 -39.51 -37.92
C THR A 172 -29.78 -38.99 -38.02
N TYR A 173 -30.26 -38.24 -37.03
CA TYR A 173 -31.58 -37.62 -37.04
C TYR A 173 -31.46 -36.10 -37.08
N THR A 174 -32.28 -35.45 -37.91
CA THR A 174 -32.29 -33.98 -38.03
C THR A 174 -33.61 -33.43 -37.51
N SER A 175 -33.57 -32.76 -36.37
CA SER A 175 -34.73 -32.11 -35.75
C SER A 175 -34.73 -30.60 -35.99
N THR A 176 -35.90 -29.98 -35.86
CA THR A 176 -36.00 -28.52 -35.84
C THR A 176 -35.30 -28.00 -34.60
N CYS A 177 -34.45 -26.99 -34.76
CA CYS A 177 -33.73 -26.38 -33.65
C CYS A 177 -34.74 -25.80 -32.64
N SER A 178 -34.74 -26.30 -31.41
CA SER A 178 -35.62 -25.84 -30.33
C SER A 178 -35.31 -24.41 -29.88
N GLY A 179 -34.05 -23.99 -29.98
CA GLY A 179 -33.61 -22.65 -29.56
C GLY A 179 -34.07 -21.50 -30.46
N CYS A 180 -34.37 -21.77 -31.74
CA CYS A 180 -34.87 -20.76 -32.69
C CYS A 180 -36.17 -21.17 -33.40
N TRP A 181 -36.74 -22.32 -33.05
CA TRP A 181 -37.97 -22.86 -33.63
C TRP A 181 -37.93 -22.93 -35.16
N GLY A 182 -36.79 -23.33 -35.73
CA GLY A 182 -36.64 -23.48 -37.18
C GLY A 182 -36.23 -22.22 -37.93
N SER A 183 -36.16 -21.06 -37.27
CA SER A 183 -35.90 -19.79 -37.97
C SER A 183 -34.42 -19.49 -38.24
N GLY A 184 -33.49 -20.26 -37.64
CA GLY A 184 -32.05 -20.05 -37.74
C GLY A 184 -31.54 -18.79 -37.03
N ARG A 185 -32.43 -17.94 -36.52
CA ARG A 185 -32.09 -16.67 -35.88
C ARG A 185 -32.90 -16.46 -34.62
N VAL A 186 -32.32 -15.79 -33.64
CA VAL A 186 -32.99 -15.43 -32.39
C VAL A 186 -33.01 -13.93 -32.21
N THR A 187 -33.99 -13.41 -31.48
CA THR A 187 -34.04 -11.99 -31.12
C THR A 187 -32.76 -11.59 -30.41
N CYS A 188 -32.16 -10.49 -30.83
CA CYS A 188 -30.94 -9.99 -30.21
C CYS A 188 -31.25 -9.55 -28.77
N ALA A 189 -30.66 -10.23 -27.79
CA ALA A 189 -30.85 -9.94 -26.38
C ALA A 189 -30.37 -8.52 -26.01
N THR A 190 -29.26 -8.05 -26.62
CA THR A 190 -28.66 -6.75 -26.34
C THR A 190 -29.59 -5.57 -26.65
N CYS A 191 -30.40 -5.66 -27.70
CA CYS A 191 -31.33 -4.59 -28.11
C CYS A 191 -32.81 -4.95 -28.00
N GLY A 192 -33.12 -6.14 -27.49
CA GLY A 192 -34.49 -6.67 -27.40
C GLY A 192 -35.22 -6.73 -28.75
N GLY A 193 -34.51 -6.86 -29.86
CA GLY A 193 -35.11 -6.87 -31.20
C GLY A 193 -35.20 -5.51 -31.91
N SER A 194 -34.95 -4.40 -31.22
CA SER A 194 -35.13 -3.06 -31.79
C SER A 194 -34.04 -2.62 -32.79
N GLY A 195 -32.92 -3.36 -32.85
CA GLY A 195 -31.76 -3.00 -33.67
C GLY A 195 -30.95 -1.81 -33.15
N LYS A 196 -31.41 -1.10 -32.13
CA LYS A 196 -30.74 0.07 -31.54
C LYS A 196 -30.59 -0.10 -30.03
N VAL A 197 -29.56 0.50 -29.46
CA VAL A 197 -29.35 0.56 -28.01
C VAL A 197 -29.19 2.01 -27.57
N THR A 198 -29.52 2.30 -26.32
CA THR A 198 -29.36 3.64 -25.75
C THR A 198 -27.88 4.05 -25.83
N CYS A 199 -27.64 5.29 -26.26
CA CYS A 199 -26.28 5.82 -26.31
C CYS A 199 -25.72 5.97 -24.90
N GLY A 200 -24.65 5.26 -24.57
CA GLY A 200 -24.00 5.31 -23.26
C GLY A 200 -23.52 6.71 -22.85
N PRO A 201 -22.65 7.38 -23.63
CA PRO A 201 -22.07 8.68 -23.28
C PRO A 201 -23.08 9.77 -22.93
N CYS A 202 -24.22 9.84 -23.64
CA CYS A 202 -25.26 10.83 -23.36
C CYS A 202 -26.48 10.26 -22.62
N ALA A 203 -26.44 9.00 -22.17
CA ALA A 203 -27.54 8.31 -21.53
C ALA A 203 -28.90 8.42 -22.26
N GLY A 204 -28.89 8.55 -23.59
CA GLY A 204 -30.10 8.73 -24.39
C GLY A 204 -30.58 10.17 -24.62
N LEU A 205 -29.92 11.17 -24.03
CA LEU A 205 -30.34 12.58 -24.09
C LEU A 205 -29.91 13.30 -25.38
N GLY A 206 -29.00 12.71 -26.16
CA GLY A 206 -28.53 13.27 -27.43
C GLY A 206 -27.56 14.46 -27.30
N ARG A 207 -27.40 15.04 -26.11
CA ARG A 207 -26.50 16.18 -25.84
C ARG A 207 -25.54 15.89 -24.69
N LEU A 208 -24.38 16.52 -24.73
CA LEU A 208 -23.33 16.44 -23.73
C LEU A 208 -22.95 17.85 -23.27
N CYS A 209 -22.73 18.03 -21.97
CA CYS A 209 -22.12 19.22 -21.43
C CYS A 209 -20.61 18.94 -21.29
N HIS A 210 -19.80 19.57 -22.13
CA HIS A 210 -18.34 19.51 -22.06
C HIS A 210 -17.86 20.59 -21.11
N PHE A 211 -16.85 20.30 -20.31
CA PHE A 211 -16.26 21.25 -19.38
C PHE A 211 -14.83 20.84 -19.02
N ARG A 212 -14.07 21.78 -18.47
CA ARG A 212 -12.76 21.48 -17.90
C ARG A 212 -12.93 21.22 -16.41
N ARG A 213 -12.22 20.22 -15.89
CA ARG A 213 -12.04 19.98 -14.45
C ARG A 213 -10.55 19.98 -14.11
N VAL A 214 -10.21 20.21 -12.86
CA VAL A 214 -8.83 20.16 -12.37
C VAL A 214 -8.77 19.12 -11.26
N HIS A 215 -7.82 18.20 -11.39
CA HIS A 215 -7.41 17.30 -10.32
C HIS A 215 -6.38 18.03 -9.48
N VAL A 216 -6.70 18.24 -8.21
CA VAL A 216 -5.79 18.87 -7.25
C VAL A 216 -5.37 17.81 -6.25
N CYS A 217 -4.06 17.64 -6.09
CA CYS A 217 -3.47 16.73 -5.14
C CYS A 217 -2.52 17.50 -4.24
N TRP A 218 -2.82 17.52 -2.93
CA TRP A 218 -1.86 17.91 -1.91
C TRP A 218 -1.22 16.67 -1.31
N SER A 219 0.10 16.66 -1.15
CA SER A 219 0.79 15.51 -0.57
C SER A 219 2.01 15.92 0.22
N THR A 220 2.42 15.03 1.14
CA THR A 220 3.63 15.22 1.94
C THR A 220 4.70 14.26 1.48
N ARG A 221 5.77 14.80 0.91
CA ARG A 221 7.00 14.06 0.67
C ARG A 221 7.80 14.01 1.97
N THR A 222 8.13 12.81 2.44
CA THR A 222 8.93 12.60 3.67
C THR A 222 10.20 11.83 3.32
N ASN A 223 11.35 12.39 3.69
CA ASN A 223 12.64 11.72 3.64
C ASN A 223 13.27 11.78 5.03
N SER A 224 13.92 10.71 5.46
CA SER A 224 14.58 10.63 6.77
C SER A 224 16.00 10.14 6.67
N ARG A 225 16.84 10.51 7.63
CA ARG A 225 18.19 10.00 7.80
C ARG A 225 18.46 9.67 9.26
N GLN A 226 18.85 8.42 9.51
CA GLN A 226 19.25 7.96 10.81
C GLN A 226 20.76 8.10 10.99
N ILE A 227 21.17 8.43 12.20
CA ILE A 227 22.57 8.57 12.62
C ILE A 227 22.73 7.72 13.86
N GLU A 228 23.29 6.53 13.68
CA GLU A 228 23.56 5.53 14.71
C GLU A 228 25.08 5.23 14.71
N LYS A 229 25.67 4.96 15.88
CA LYS A 229 27.12 4.74 16.03
C LYS A 229 27.51 3.32 16.43
N THR A 230 26.54 2.49 16.78
CA THR A 230 26.72 1.07 17.13
C THR A 230 26.47 0.18 15.90
N ASP A 231 26.41 -1.14 16.11
CA ASP A 231 26.02 -2.10 15.05
C ASP A 231 24.48 -2.30 14.98
N LEU A 232 23.68 -1.39 15.53
CA LEU A 232 22.22 -1.44 15.45
C LEU A 232 21.79 -0.98 14.04
N PRO A 233 20.95 -1.75 13.32
CA PRO A 233 20.49 -1.33 11.99
C PRO A 233 19.73 0.00 12.01
N ASP A 234 20.16 0.95 11.18
CA ASP A 234 19.58 2.30 11.03
C ASP A 234 18.06 2.28 10.82
N GLU A 235 17.56 1.32 10.02
CA GLU A 235 16.13 1.18 9.73
C GLU A 235 15.29 0.95 11.00
N LEU A 236 15.85 0.29 12.02
CA LEU A 236 15.17 0.07 13.29
C LEU A 236 15.05 1.36 14.10
N VAL A 237 16.04 2.26 13.99
CA VAL A 237 16.04 3.56 14.66
C VAL A 237 14.89 4.43 14.14
N GLY A 238 14.66 4.46 12.82
CA GLY A 238 13.58 5.25 12.21
C GLY A 238 12.17 4.78 12.61
N LEU A 239 12.02 3.53 13.03
CA LEU A 239 10.76 2.92 13.48
C LEU A 239 10.54 3.00 15.00
N ALA A 240 11.58 3.36 15.76
CA ALA A 240 11.53 3.41 17.21
C ALA A 240 10.92 4.72 17.72
N GLY A 241 10.41 4.68 18.96
CA GLY A 241 10.01 5.89 19.65
C GLY A 241 11.23 6.75 19.99
N GLY A 242 11.12 8.07 19.85
CA GLY A 242 12.18 9.02 20.18
C GLY A 242 11.60 10.35 20.64
N ASP A 243 12.41 11.10 21.38
CA ASP A 243 12.03 12.43 21.89
C ASP A 243 12.37 13.49 20.83
N VAL A 244 11.43 14.37 20.52
CA VAL A 244 11.67 15.49 19.59
C VAL A 244 12.57 16.51 20.30
N ILE A 245 13.81 16.62 19.84
CA ILE A 245 14.79 17.57 20.39
C ILE A 245 14.86 18.87 19.57
N HIS A 246 14.38 18.83 18.32
CA HIS A 246 14.26 20.01 17.47
C HIS A 246 13.10 19.84 16.49
N SER A 247 12.37 20.92 16.24
CA SER A 247 11.31 21.01 15.24
C SER A 247 11.29 22.41 14.66
N GLU A 248 11.32 22.52 13.34
CA GLU A 248 11.24 23.77 12.60
C GLU A 248 10.23 23.61 11.46
N GLU A 249 9.37 24.61 11.26
CA GLU A 249 8.36 24.63 10.22
C GLU A 249 8.34 26.01 9.57
N GLU A 250 8.56 26.06 8.26
CA GLU A 250 8.68 27.28 7.48
C GLU A 250 8.10 27.08 6.07
N ALA A 251 7.80 28.17 5.36
CA ALA A 251 7.40 28.09 3.95
C ALA A 251 8.50 27.43 3.10
N ARG A 252 9.76 27.74 3.41
CA ARG A 252 10.94 27.09 2.85
C ARG A 252 12.10 27.13 3.84
N ILE A 253 12.69 25.98 4.11
CA ILE A 253 13.86 25.80 4.96
C ILE A 253 15.10 25.77 4.06
N GLU A 254 16.05 26.67 4.33
CA GLU A 254 17.28 26.80 3.53
C GLU A 254 18.43 26.00 4.14
N PRO A 255 19.32 25.39 3.32
CA PRO A 255 20.51 24.72 3.81
C PRO A 255 21.46 25.68 4.53
N GLY A 256 22.07 25.21 5.62
CA GLY A 256 23.06 25.96 6.38
C GLY A 256 24.41 25.97 5.69
N ARG A 257 25.03 27.15 5.64
CA ARG A 257 26.47 27.28 5.42
C ARG A 257 27.11 27.29 6.80
N GLY A 258 27.82 26.23 7.18
CA GLY A 258 28.41 26.00 8.50
C GLY A 258 29.50 27.00 8.93
N GLY A 259 29.19 28.29 8.94
CA GLY A 259 30.03 29.39 9.38
C GLY A 259 29.15 30.54 9.88
N GLU A 260 29.56 31.09 11.02
CA GLU A 260 28.88 32.14 11.79
C GLU A 260 28.18 33.19 10.90
N GLY A 261 26.84 33.22 10.96
CA GLY A 261 26.01 34.27 10.36
C GLY A 261 25.11 33.85 9.19
N GLY A 262 25.17 32.60 8.70
CA GLY A 262 24.32 32.12 7.61
C GLY A 262 23.00 31.49 8.06
N ALA A 263 21.90 31.79 7.36
CA ALA A 263 20.64 31.06 7.48
C ALA A 263 20.86 29.58 7.14
N GLY A 264 20.72 28.71 8.13
CA GLY A 264 20.68 27.25 7.97
C GLY A 264 19.50 26.66 8.71
N PRO A 265 19.28 25.33 8.59
CA PRO A 265 18.38 24.65 9.52
C PRO A 265 18.87 24.95 10.93
N TYR A 266 17.99 25.00 11.92
CA TYR A 266 18.31 25.46 13.28
C TYR A 266 18.44 26.99 13.43
N ARG A 267 17.70 27.78 12.63
CA ARG A 267 17.65 29.25 12.79
C ARG A 267 17.29 29.62 14.24
N GLY A 268 18.16 30.37 14.91
CA GLY A 268 17.97 30.79 16.30
C GLY A 268 18.41 29.79 17.37
N ALA A 269 18.99 28.64 17.00
CA ALA A 269 19.62 27.74 17.97
C ALA A 269 21.02 28.26 18.36
N PHE A 270 21.14 28.82 19.57
CA PHE A 270 22.43 29.16 20.19
C PHE A 270 23.22 27.93 20.67
N THR A 271 22.74 26.72 20.38
CA THR A 271 23.28 25.46 20.87
C THR A 271 24.19 24.84 19.82
N ARG A 272 25.31 24.23 20.26
CA ARG A 272 26.13 23.39 19.38
C ARG A 272 25.28 22.26 18.82
N VAL A 273 24.97 22.32 17.53
CA VAL A 273 24.32 21.24 16.80
C VAL A 273 25.36 20.14 16.56
N ASN A 274 24.93 18.89 16.68
CA ASN A 274 25.80 17.78 16.30
C ASN A 274 26.09 17.87 14.79
N ALA A 275 27.36 17.94 14.42
CA ALA A 275 27.80 18.09 13.03
C ALA A 275 27.21 17.03 12.08
N ASP A 276 27.06 15.79 12.56
CA ASP A 276 26.48 14.70 11.76
C ASP A 276 24.99 14.98 11.44
N VAL A 277 24.26 15.56 12.40
CA VAL A 277 22.84 15.93 12.27
C VAL A 277 22.68 17.11 11.32
N GLU A 278 23.58 18.09 11.38
CA GLU A 278 23.59 19.22 10.46
C GLU A 278 23.87 18.79 9.01
N VAL A 279 24.86 17.93 8.81
CA VAL A 279 25.17 17.35 7.49
C VAL A 279 23.97 16.55 6.95
N ALA A 280 23.33 15.73 7.79
CA ALA A 280 22.15 14.97 7.40
C ALA A 280 20.96 15.87 7.03
N ALA A 281 20.67 16.90 7.84
CA ALA A 281 19.61 17.86 7.56
C ALA A 281 19.84 18.60 6.25
N ASN A 282 21.06 19.13 6.03
CA ASN A 282 21.41 19.84 4.80
C ASN A 282 21.29 18.94 3.56
N ALA A 283 21.70 17.66 3.67
CA ALA A 283 21.53 16.70 2.58
C ALA A 283 20.05 16.42 2.27
N LEU A 284 19.20 16.29 3.29
CA LEU A 284 17.77 16.10 3.12
C LEU A 284 17.11 17.32 2.47
N ILE A 285 17.42 18.52 2.94
CA ILE A 285 16.91 19.78 2.36
C ILE A 285 17.30 19.88 0.88
N ALA A 286 18.58 19.63 0.55
CA ALA A 286 19.07 19.68 -0.83
C ALA A 286 18.42 18.62 -1.74
N SER A 287 18.01 17.47 -1.18
CA SER A 287 17.36 16.39 -1.94
C SER A 287 15.90 16.67 -2.33
N HIS A 288 15.26 17.63 -1.67
CA HIS A 288 13.88 18.03 -1.94
C HIS A 288 13.84 19.09 -3.04
N VAL A 289 13.93 18.59 -4.28
CA VAL A 289 13.76 19.36 -5.51
C VAL A 289 12.36 19.11 -6.08
N PHE A 290 11.67 20.18 -6.47
CA PHE A 290 10.31 20.15 -6.99
C PHE A 290 10.28 20.66 -8.44
N PRO A 291 9.52 20.02 -9.34
CA PRO A 291 9.29 20.53 -10.69
C PRO A 291 8.41 21.79 -10.67
N GLU A 292 8.42 22.55 -11.76
CA GLU A 292 7.68 23.83 -11.86
C GLU A 292 6.17 23.70 -11.65
N ASN A 293 5.60 22.52 -11.90
CA ASN A 293 4.17 22.25 -11.75
C ASN A 293 3.77 21.76 -10.34
N GLU A 294 4.71 21.73 -9.40
CA GLU A 294 4.50 21.35 -8.01
C GLU A 294 4.77 22.54 -7.10
N LYS A 295 3.70 23.05 -6.48
CA LYS A 295 3.77 24.23 -5.62
C LYS A 295 4.09 23.81 -4.18
N LEU A 296 5.16 24.35 -3.62
CA LEU A 296 5.51 24.18 -2.22
C LEU A 296 4.65 25.08 -1.32
N HIS A 297 4.07 24.50 -0.27
CA HIS A 297 3.28 25.22 0.74
C HIS A 297 3.98 25.31 2.09
N GLY A 298 4.79 24.32 2.43
CA GLY A 298 5.54 24.33 3.68
C GLY A 298 6.53 23.18 3.78
N GLN A 299 7.52 23.36 4.62
CA GLN A 299 8.53 22.37 4.94
C GLN A 299 8.65 22.23 6.45
N ARG A 300 8.94 21.02 6.90
CA ARG A 300 9.12 20.71 8.32
C ARG A 300 10.36 19.85 8.50
N LEU A 301 11.25 20.29 9.37
CA LEU A 301 12.40 19.52 9.85
C LEU A 301 12.15 19.11 11.29
N VAL A 302 12.25 17.80 11.56
CA VAL A 302 12.12 17.24 12.90
C VAL A 302 13.37 16.41 13.18
N VAL A 303 14.01 16.66 14.32
CA VAL A 303 15.10 15.82 14.83
C VAL A 303 14.63 15.11 16.08
N ARG A 304 14.65 13.78 16.05
CA ARG A 304 14.32 12.91 17.18
C ARG A 304 15.59 12.32 17.75
N ALA A 305 15.74 12.37 19.07
CA ALA A 305 16.75 11.62 19.80
C ALA A 305 16.17 10.25 20.19
N VAL A 306 16.81 9.18 19.74
CA VAL A 306 16.43 7.80 20.04
C VAL A 306 17.46 7.24 21.03
N PRO A 307 17.07 6.92 22.28
CA PRO A 307 18.00 6.33 23.23
C PRO A 307 18.36 4.91 22.77
N VAL A 308 19.65 4.55 22.84
CA VAL A 308 20.15 3.21 22.48
C VAL A 308 21.00 2.68 23.63
N TYR A 309 20.78 1.43 24.00
CA TYR A 309 21.55 0.74 25.03
C TYR A 309 22.14 -0.53 24.42
N GLU A 310 23.45 -0.59 24.31
CA GLU A 310 24.19 -1.74 23.79
C GLU A 310 24.67 -2.61 24.95
N ALA A 311 24.30 -3.89 24.94
CA ALA A 311 24.74 -4.86 25.93
C ALA A 311 25.56 -5.97 25.26
N ARG A 312 26.82 -6.11 25.65
CA ARG A 312 27.69 -7.22 25.20
C ARG A 312 27.76 -8.28 26.27
N TYR A 313 27.58 -9.54 25.89
CA TYR A 313 27.59 -10.67 26.80
C TYR A 313 28.40 -11.85 26.25
N ARG A 314 28.94 -12.64 27.16
CA ARG A 314 29.71 -13.85 26.82
C ARG A 314 28.78 -15.04 26.64
N TRP A 315 28.97 -15.78 25.55
CA TRP A 315 28.27 -17.03 25.30
C TRP A 315 29.23 -18.08 24.75
N GLY A 316 29.60 -19.05 25.58
CA GLY A 316 30.66 -20.00 25.24
C GLY A 316 31.99 -19.26 25.04
N LYS A 317 32.57 -19.36 23.83
CA LYS A 317 33.81 -18.67 23.44
C LYS A 317 33.57 -17.37 22.66
N GLU A 318 32.30 -16.99 22.44
CA GLU A 318 31.92 -15.83 21.64
C GLU A 318 31.45 -14.68 22.54
N THR A 319 31.66 -13.45 22.08
CA THR A 319 30.95 -12.27 22.57
C THR A 319 29.80 -11.98 21.63
N ARG A 320 28.62 -11.75 22.20
CA ARG A 320 27.39 -11.43 21.46
C ARG A 320 26.79 -10.15 22.00
N THR A 321 25.96 -9.52 21.19
CA THR A 321 25.37 -8.23 21.51
C THR A 321 23.85 -8.28 21.41
N PHE A 322 23.18 -7.54 22.27
CA PHE A 322 21.79 -7.15 22.08
C PHE A 322 21.63 -5.66 22.38
N TRP A 323 20.59 -5.08 21.81
CA TRP A 323 20.26 -3.68 21.97
C TRP A 323 18.88 -3.52 22.57
N VAL A 324 18.73 -2.52 23.44
CA VAL A 324 17.44 -1.98 23.84
C VAL A 324 17.39 -0.53 23.37
N PHE A 325 16.40 -0.14 22.61
CA PHE A 325 16.37 1.17 21.95
C PHE A 325 14.97 1.77 21.89
N GLY A 326 14.93 3.08 21.72
CA GLY A 326 13.71 3.86 21.66
C GLY A 326 13.06 4.11 23.01
N THR A 327 12.20 5.13 23.07
CA THR A 327 11.36 5.42 24.24
C THR A 327 10.31 4.32 24.47
N ASP A 328 9.97 3.58 23.42
CA ASP A 328 9.12 2.39 23.41
C ASP A 328 9.85 1.08 23.74
N ARG A 329 11.14 1.15 24.10
CA ARG A 329 11.95 0.05 24.66
C ARG A 329 11.98 -1.22 23.79
N ARG A 330 12.16 -1.05 22.48
CA ARG A 330 12.33 -2.16 21.53
C ARG A 330 13.63 -2.91 21.78
N VAL A 331 13.66 -4.17 21.39
CA VAL A 331 14.83 -5.05 21.56
C VAL A 331 15.27 -5.62 20.21
N HIS A 332 16.57 -5.57 19.96
CA HIS A 332 17.19 -6.26 18.83
C HIS A 332 18.26 -7.22 19.36
N ALA A 333 18.09 -8.52 19.11
CA ALA A 333 18.99 -9.57 19.62
C ALA A 333 19.21 -10.69 18.57
N PRO A 334 19.85 -10.38 17.43
CA PRO A 334 19.90 -11.27 16.26
C PRO A 334 20.66 -12.59 16.54
N ARG A 335 21.60 -12.56 17.49
CA ARG A 335 22.41 -13.74 17.89
C ARG A 335 21.99 -14.32 19.24
N TYR A 336 20.77 -14.08 19.70
CA TYR A 336 20.31 -14.64 20.97
C TYR A 336 20.31 -16.19 20.96
N PRO A 337 20.76 -16.88 22.02
CA PRO A 337 20.83 -18.33 22.03
C PRO A 337 19.47 -19.02 21.82
N VAL A 338 19.43 -19.92 20.85
CA VAL A 338 18.23 -20.70 20.51
C VAL A 338 18.11 -21.97 21.35
N SER A 339 16.88 -22.42 21.59
CA SER A 339 16.56 -23.62 22.34
C SER A 339 16.40 -24.83 21.40
N PRO A 340 17.28 -25.84 21.45
CA PRO A 340 17.22 -27.00 20.55
C PRO A 340 15.87 -27.73 20.58
N TRP A 341 15.24 -27.79 21.76
CA TRP A 341 13.95 -28.46 21.96
C TRP A 341 12.74 -27.71 21.39
N ARG A 342 12.86 -26.42 21.05
CA ARG A 342 11.78 -25.64 20.39
C ARG A 342 12.02 -25.43 18.89
N VAL A 343 13.17 -25.87 18.38
CA VAL A 343 13.50 -25.85 16.94
C VAL A 343 12.94 -27.10 16.21
N GLY A 344 12.29 -28.02 16.94
CA GLY A 344 11.69 -29.28 16.44
C GLY A 344 10.49 -29.15 15.48
N GLY A 345 10.44 -28.10 14.67
CA GLY A 345 9.57 -27.94 13.50
C GLY A 345 10.26 -27.27 12.30
N ALA A 346 11.53 -26.86 12.41
CA ALA A 346 12.28 -26.23 11.32
C ALA A 346 13.57 -27.02 11.05
N VAL A 347 13.54 -27.87 10.02
CA VAL A 347 14.69 -28.67 9.60
C VAL A 347 15.76 -27.76 8.99
N LEU A 348 16.89 -27.73 9.69
CA LEU A 348 18.29 -27.59 9.25
C LEU A 348 18.52 -27.19 7.78
N GLY A 349 18.83 -25.91 7.58
CA GLY A 349 19.46 -25.39 6.37
C GLY A 349 19.70 -23.89 6.46
N GLY A 350 20.73 -23.46 7.20
CA GLY A 350 21.24 -22.07 7.21
C GLY A 350 20.28 -21.04 7.81
N VAL A 351 20.50 -20.64 9.06
CA VAL A 351 19.66 -19.61 9.71
C VAL A 351 19.96 -18.23 9.11
N SER A 352 19.21 -17.87 8.07
CA SER A 352 18.73 -16.51 7.87
C SER A 352 17.52 -16.33 8.79
N VAL A 353 17.57 -15.36 9.70
CA VAL A 353 16.43 -14.99 10.54
C VAL A 353 15.35 -14.42 9.62
N PRO A 354 14.12 -14.95 9.57
CA PRO A 354 13.04 -14.28 8.87
C PRO A 354 12.63 -13.03 9.66
N ALA A 355 12.65 -11.89 8.99
CA ALA A 355 11.99 -10.67 9.43
C ALA A 355 10.48 -10.89 9.33
N ALA A 356 9.87 -11.41 10.39
CA ALA A 356 8.42 -11.48 10.51
C ALA A 356 8.00 -11.15 11.95
N LEU A 357 7.65 -9.87 12.15
CA LEU A 357 6.54 -9.44 13.00
C LEU A 357 6.27 -7.95 12.76
N VAL A 358 5.62 -7.68 11.61
CA VAL A 358 4.74 -6.52 11.45
C VAL A 358 3.31 -7.05 11.55
N GLY A 359 2.55 -6.49 12.49
CA GLY A 359 1.09 -6.45 12.46
C GLY A 359 0.34 -7.71 12.89
N ALA A 360 0.04 -7.83 14.19
CA ALA A 360 -1.20 -8.46 14.62
C ALA A 360 -1.81 -7.64 15.76
N ASN A 361 -3.06 -7.22 15.52
CA ASN A 361 -3.94 -6.46 16.41
C ASN A 361 -3.97 -6.98 17.85
N LEU A 362 -3.99 -6.06 18.81
CA LEU A 362 -4.64 -6.28 20.09
C LEU A 362 -5.76 -5.24 20.24
N LEU A 363 -6.95 -5.66 19.81
CA LEU A 363 -8.20 -5.17 20.37
C LEU A 363 -8.24 -5.55 21.85
N GLY A 364 -8.78 -4.62 22.65
CA GLY A 364 -8.61 -4.59 24.09
C GLY A 364 -9.17 -5.76 24.86
N GLN A 365 -8.53 -6.03 26.01
CA GLN A 365 -9.21 -6.47 27.22
C GLN A 365 -8.60 -5.72 28.41
N THR A 366 -9.49 -5.14 29.19
CA THR A 366 -9.28 -4.41 30.44
C THR A 366 -8.66 -5.29 31.51
N ALA A 367 -7.57 -4.83 32.14
CA ALA A 367 -7.04 -5.43 33.36
C ALA A 367 -7.90 -5.01 34.58
N PRO A 368 -8.07 -5.89 35.59
CA PRO A 368 -8.81 -5.57 36.82
C PRO A 368 -8.00 -4.62 37.74
N PRO A 369 -8.67 -3.80 38.56
CA PRO A 369 -7.98 -2.82 39.41
C PRO A 369 -7.31 -3.48 40.64
N PRO A 370 -6.19 -2.91 41.13
CA PRO A 370 -5.49 -3.38 42.33
C PRO A 370 -6.20 -3.00 43.65
N PRO A 371 -5.90 -3.70 44.77
CA PRO A 371 -6.58 -3.51 46.06
C PRO A 371 -6.22 -2.18 46.76
N PRO A 372 -7.08 -1.68 47.67
CA PRO A 372 -6.91 -0.39 48.31
C PRO A 372 -5.85 -0.40 49.42
N VAL A 373 -5.06 0.68 49.48
CA VAL A 373 -4.07 0.98 50.53
C VAL A 373 -4.64 2.07 51.46
N PRO A 374 -4.34 2.09 52.78
CA PRO A 374 -5.06 2.93 53.75
C PRO A 374 -4.82 4.43 53.57
N GLU A 375 -5.90 5.21 53.73
CA GLU A 375 -5.93 6.66 53.62
C GLU A 375 -5.16 7.35 54.76
N SER A 376 -4.22 8.23 54.39
CA SER A 376 -3.78 9.32 55.27
C SER A 376 -4.35 10.63 54.71
N ARG A 377 -5.14 11.29 55.56
CA ARG A 377 -5.98 12.43 55.21
C ARG A 377 -5.11 13.71 55.20
N ILE A 378 -4.75 14.18 54.01
CA ILE A 378 -4.25 15.54 53.80
C ILE A 378 -5.36 16.29 53.06
N GLU A 379 -5.98 17.27 53.70
CA GLU A 379 -6.93 18.18 53.06
C GLU A 379 -6.17 19.08 52.08
N VAL A 380 -6.42 18.89 50.78
CA VAL A 380 -5.91 19.76 49.71
C VAL A 380 -7.09 20.48 49.06
N VAL A 381 -7.03 21.81 49.12
CA VAL A 381 -7.95 22.76 48.50
C VAL A 381 -8.00 22.56 46.98
N ALA A 382 -9.19 22.57 46.39
CA ALA A 382 -9.43 22.30 44.97
C ALA A 382 -8.78 23.35 44.05
N PRO A 383 -8.06 22.95 42.97
CA PRO A 383 -7.58 23.85 41.93
C PRO A 383 -8.68 24.16 40.89
N PRO A 384 -8.56 25.28 40.14
CA PRO A 384 -9.58 25.74 39.20
C PRO A 384 -9.69 24.85 37.96
N VAL A 385 -10.91 24.70 37.46
CA VAL A 385 -11.28 23.88 36.29
C VAL A 385 -10.75 24.52 35.00
N LEU A 386 -9.90 23.81 34.26
CA LEU A 386 -9.49 24.15 32.90
C LEU A 386 -10.56 23.67 31.89
N PRO A 387 -10.79 24.41 30.78
CA PRO A 387 -11.73 23.99 29.74
C PRO A 387 -11.21 22.76 28.98
N GLU A 388 -12.13 21.86 28.62
CA GLU A 388 -11.82 20.59 27.95
C GLU A 388 -11.18 20.81 26.55
N PRO A 389 -10.17 20.00 26.18
CA PRO A 389 -9.58 20.06 24.85
C PRO A 389 -10.58 19.60 23.77
N PRO A 390 -10.49 20.16 22.54
CA PRO A 390 -11.39 19.79 21.45
C PRO A 390 -11.23 18.30 21.09
N PRO A 391 -12.32 17.62 20.69
CA PRO A 391 -12.29 16.21 20.34
C PRO A 391 -11.33 15.96 19.17
N ILE A 392 -10.48 14.96 19.34
CA ILE A 392 -9.54 14.49 18.32
C ILE A 392 -10.35 14.10 17.07
N PRO A 393 -10.06 14.64 15.88
CA PRO A 393 -10.75 14.26 14.66
C PRO A 393 -10.55 12.77 14.40
N ALA A 394 -11.64 12.06 14.13
CA ALA A 394 -11.62 10.64 13.85
C ALA A 394 -10.66 10.33 12.68
N PRO A 395 -9.90 9.23 12.75
CA PRO A 395 -9.03 8.83 11.64
C PRO A 395 -9.87 8.72 10.36
N PRO A 396 -9.30 9.09 9.19
CA PRO A 396 -10.01 8.95 7.93
C PRO A 396 -10.44 7.49 7.76
N PRO A 397 -11.66 7.24 7.23
CA PRO A 397 -12.11 5.89 7.00
C PRO A 397 -11.10 5.16 6.11
N PRO A 398 -10.83 3.86 6.36
CA PRO A 398 -9.99 3.08 5.46
C PRO A 398 -10.56 3.21 4.05
N PRO A 399 -9.69 3.31 3.03
CA PRO A 399 -10.18 3.55 1.70
C PRO A 399 -11.06 2.37 1.25
N PRO A 400 -12.10 2.64 0.43
CA PRO A 400 -13.12 1.64 0.12
C PRO A 400 -12.49 0.35 -0.44
N GLU A 401 -13.01 -0.80 0.00
CA GLU A 401 -12.60 -2.11 -0.50
C GLU A 401 -12.93 -2.20 -1.99
N LEU A 402 -11.95 -2.54 -2.83
CA LEU A 402 -12.18 -2.67 -4.27
C LEU A 402 -13.10 -3.85 -4.57
N VAL A 403 -13.84 -3.76 -5.69
CA VAL A 403 -14.77 -4.79 -6.13
C VAL A 403 -14.03 -6.13 -6.32
N LYS A 404 -14.58 -7.20 -5.74
CA LYS A 404 -13.99 -8.55 -5.80
C LYS A 404 -14.16 -9.21 -7.16
N ALA A 405 -13.26 -10.11 -7.51
CA ALA A 405 -13.38 -10.94 -8.71
C ALA A 405 -14.66 -11.80 -8.66
N LYS A 406 -15.39 -11.88 -9.77
CA LYS A 406 -16.56 -12.75 -9.88
C LYS A 406 -16.14 -14.19 -10.19
N GLY A 407 -16.70 -15.15 -9.47
CA GLY A 407 -16.49 -16.60 -9.68
C GLY A 407 -15.53 -17.25 -8.67
N PRO A 408 -15.45 -18.60 -8.66
CA PRO A 408 -14.65 -19.34 -7.69
C PRO A 408 -13.14 -19.16 -7.92
N ARG A 409 -12.36 -19.14 -6.84
CA ARG A 409 -10.88 -19.13 -6.88
C ARG A 409 -10.40 -20.38 -7.65
N PRO A 410 -9.58 -20.23 -8.71
CA PRO A 410 -9.00 -21.36 -9.41
C PRO A 410 -8.15 -22.27 -8.51
N ASN A 411 -8.17 -23.58 -8.76
CA ASN A 411 -7.31 -24.53 -8.03
C ASN A 411 -5.83 -24.27 -8.29
N VAL A 412 -5.04 -24.28 -7.21
CA VAL A 412 -3.58 -24.08 -7.27
C VAL A 412 -2.92 -25.33 -7.86
N THR A 413 -2.21 -25.17 -8.98
CA THR A 413 -1.40 -26.24 -9.58
C THR A 413 0.03 -26.13 -9.07
N ALA A 414 0.72 -27.27 -8.88
CA ALA A 414 2.12 -27.29 -8.42
C ALA A 414 3.02 -26.36 -9.25
N GLY A 415 3.77 -25.48 -8.58
CA GLY A 415 4.65 -24.49 -9.22
C GLY A 415 3.96 -23.23 -9.76
N LYS A 416 2.70 -22.97 -9.37
CA LYS A 416 1.96 -21.75 -9.69
C LYS A 416 1.28 -21.17 -8.45
N THR A 417 1.09 -19.86 -8.42
CA THR A 417 0.33 -19.12 -7.40
C THR A 417 -0.88 -18.45 -8.05
N VAL A 418 -2.00 -18.38 -7.34
CA VAL A 418 -3.24 -17.75 -7.81
C VAL A 418 -3.46 -16.47 -7.02
N ILE A 419 -3.55 -15.35 -7.73
CA ILE A 419 -3.65 -13.99 -7.17
C ILE A 419 -4.98 -13.38 -7.62
N GLU A 420 -5.70 -12.75 -6.70
CA GLU A 420 -6.82 -11.87 -7.03
C GLU A 420 -6.29 -10.50 -7.44
N LEU A 421 -6.53 -10.08 -8.68
CA LEU A 421 -6.14 -8.76 -9.17
C LEU A 421 -7.36 -7.84 -9.21
N ARG A 422 -7.33 -6.77 -8.43
CA ARG A 422 -8.35 -5.72 -8.40
C ARG A 422 -7.77 -4.40 -8.88
N THR A 423 -8.54 -3.62 -9.63
CA THR A 423 -8.09 -2.31 -10.12
C THR A 423 -9.10 -1.23 -9.77
N ASP A 424 -8.62 -0.01 -9.61
CA ASP A 424 -9.40 1.22 -9.58
C ASP A 424 -8.97 2.12 -10.75
N PRO A 425 -9.85 2.47 -11.70
CA PRO A 425 -11.23 1.99 -11.82
C PRO A 425 -11.30 0.48 -12.15
N PRO A 426 -12.39 -0.22 -11.80
CA PRO A 426 -12.63 -1.58 -12.29
C PRO A 426 -12.94 -1.56 -13.78
N GLY A 427 -12.78 -2.70 -14.46
CA GLY A 427 -13.09 -2.80 -15.89
C GLY A 427 -11.88 -2.66 -16.83
N LEU A 428 -10.65 -2.68 -16.30
CA LEU A 428 -9.43 -2.63 -17.11
C LEU A 428 -9.13 -4.01 -17.73
N ASP A 429 -8.71 -4.01 -18.99
CA ASP A 429 -8.27 -5.21 -19.70
C ASP A 429 -6.91 -5.66 -19.17
N VAL A 430 -6.81 -6.92 -18.74
CA VAL A 430 -5.60 -7.48 -18.13
C VAL A 430 -4.90 -8.43 -19.09
N PHE A 431 -3.60 -8.19 -19.34
CA PHE A 431 -2.74 -8.96 -20.21
C PHE A 431 -1.54 -9.52 -19.44
N VAL A 432 -1.16 -10.76 -19.73
CA VAL A 432 0.07 -11.38 -19.21
C VAL A 432 0.81 -12.02 -20.37
N GLY A 433 2.09 -11.67 -20.56
CA GLY A 433 2.89 -12.15 -21.68
C GLY A 433 2.26 -11.82 -23.06
N GLY A 434 1.58 -10.68 -23.17
CA GLY A 434 0.89 -10.25 -24.41
C GLY A 434 -0.46 -10.91 -24.67
N LYS A 435 -0.89 -11.88 -23.85
CA LYS A 435 -2.20 -12.55 -23.98
C LYS A 435 -3.22 -11.90 -23.04
N LYS A 436 -4.38 -11.50 -23.59
CA LYS A 436 -5.52 -11.00 -22.79
C LYS A 436 -6.08 -12.14 -21.94
N LEU A 437 -6.11 -11.95 -20.62
CA LEU A 437 -6.68 -12.91 -19.67
C LEU A 437 -8.14 -12.61 -19.34
N GLY A 438 -8.51 -11.32 -19.30
CA GLY A 438 -9.87 -10.91 -18.98
C GLY A 438 -9.95 -9.44 -18.60
N VAL A 439 -10.99 -9.10 -17.85
CA VAL A 439 -11.26 -7.75 -17.36
C VAL A 439 -11.21 -7.78 -15.83
N SER A 440 -10.47 -6.85 -15.24
CA SER A 440 -10.39 -6.68 -13.78
C SER A 440 -11.75 -6.26 -13.18
N PRO A 441 -12.10 -6.74 -11.97
CA PRO A 441 -11.34 -7.65 -11.11
C PRO A 441 -11.41 -9.13 -11.57
N LEU A 442 -10.28 -9.84 -11.54
CA LEU A 442 -10.19 -11.25 -11.93
C LEU A 442 -9.11 -12.02 -11.16
N TRP A 443 -9.19 -13.36 -11.19
CA TRP A 443 -8.12 -14.24 -10.73
C TRP A 443 -7.08 -14.46 -11.83
N ILE A 444 -5.80 -14.28 -11.51
CA ILE A 444 -4.68 -14.59 -12.40
C ILE A 444 -3.81 -15.70 -11.80
N THR A 445 -3.22 -16.52 -12.66
CA THR A 445 -2.27 -17.56 -12.25
C THR A 445 -0.87 -17.18 -12.71
N ILE A 446 0.05 -17.04 -11.75
CA ILE A 446 1.45 -16.71 -12.03
C ILE A 446 2.38 -17.88 -11.66
N PRO A 447 3.60 -17.97 -12.25
CA PRO A 447 4.58 -18.97 -11.84
C PRO A 447 5.04 -18.75 -10.39
N SER A 448 5.32 -19.83 -9.67
CA SER A 448 5.81 -19.79 -8.28
C SER A 448 7.21 -20.43 -8.11
N LYS A 449 7.95 -20.64 -9.20
CA LYS A 449 9.27 -21.28 -9.14
C LYS A 449 10.29 -20.32 -8.51
N GLY A 450 10.80 -20.66 -7.33
CA GLY A 450 12.00 -20.03 -6.76
C GLY A 450 13.25 -20.47 -7.52
N ALA A 451 14.13 -19.54 -7.91
CA ALA A 451 15.40 -19.83 -8.60
C ALA A 451 16.62 -19.91 -7.68
N GLY A 452 16.42 -20.28 -6.42
CA GLY A 452 17.52 -20.38 -5.45
C GLY A 452 17.97 -19.02 -4.91
N PRO A 453 19.16 -18.93 -4.29
CA PRO A 453 19.60 -17.74 -3.58
C PRO A 453 20.04 -16.63 -4.53
N CYS A 454 19.67 -15.38 -4.21
CA CYS A 454 20.16 -14.22 -4.95
C CYS A 454 21.66 -13.99 -4.69
N LYS A 455 22.45 -13.70 -5.73
CA LYS A 455 23.84 -13.25 -5.55
C LYS A 455 23.89 -11.72 -5.65
N GLN A 456 24.29 -11.04 -4.58
CA GLN A 456 24.51 -9.58 -4.54
C GLN A 456 23.29 -8.76 -5.02
N GLY A 457 22.08 -9.15 -4.62
CA GLY A 457 20.83 -8.46 -4.99
C GLY A 457 20.42 -8.61 -6.46
N LYS A 458 21.15 -9.37 -7.27
CA LYS A 458 20.81 -9.61 -8.69
C LYS A 458 20.13 -10.96 -8.85
N CYS A 459 18.94 -10.93 -9.44
CA CYS A 459 18.13 -12.11 -9.71
C CYS A 459 17.92 -12.31 -11.22
N ALA A 460 18.16 -13.52 -11.71
CA ALA A 460 17.91 -13.86 -13.13
C ALA A 460 16.41 -13.93 -13.48
N LEU A 461 15.52 -14.06 -12.48
CA LEU A 461 14.07 -14.25 -12.66
C LEU A 461 13.19 -13.03 -12.32
N GLY A 462 13.77 -11.93 -11.82
CA GLY A 462 13.02 -10.69 -11.57
C GLY A 462 13.32 -10.05 -10.21
N ARG A 463 12.66 -10.51 -9.14
CA ARG A 463 12.68 -9.86 -7.82
C ARG A 463 13.44 -10.74 -6.81
N CYS A 464 14.22 -10.09 -5.95
CA CYS A 464 14.85 -10.74 -4.81
C CYS A 464 14.14 -10.31 -3.54
N THR A 465 13.60 -11.29 -2.82
CA THR A 465 12.75 -11.08 -1.64
C THR A 465 13.26 -12.04 -0.58
N ASP A 466 13.70 -11.51 0.56
CA ASP A 466 14.32 -12.28 1.66
C ASP A 466 15.48 -13.21 1.23
N GLY A 467 16.28 -12.78 0.25
CA GLY A 467 17.44 -13.52 -0.25
C GLY A 467 17.11 -14.68 -1.21
N ALA A 468 15.83 -14.87 -1.54
CA ALA A 468 15.37 -15.83 -2.54
C ALA A 468 14.99 -15.12 -3.84
N CYS A 469 15.41 -15.71 -4.96
CA CYS A 469 14.97 -15.28 -6.29
C CYS A 469 13.55 -15.77 -6.57
N GLU A 470 12.62 -14.86 -6.83
CA GLU A 470 11.27 -15.20 -7.28
C GLU A 470 10.99 -14.73 -8.70
N SER A 471 10.07 -15.43 -9.37
CA SER A 471 9.63 -15.08 -10.71
C SER A 471 8.65 -13.91 -10.68
N VAL A 472 9.00 -12.84 -11.39
CA VAL A 472 8.12 -11.69 -11.58
C VAL A 472 7.29 -11.88 -12.84
N THR A 473 5.98 -11.69 -12.72
CA THR A 473 5.07 -11.66 -13.87
C THR A 473 4.71 -10.22 -14.19
N LYS A 474 5.06 -9.77 -15.40
CA LYS A 474 4.61 -8.47 -15.92
C LYS A 474 3.15 -8.58 -16.33
N VAL A 475 2.30 -7.87 -15.60
CA VAL A 475 0.87 -7.73 -15.84
C VAL A 475 0.64 -6.38 -16.49
N GLU A 476 0.14 -6.36 -17.71
CA GLU A 476 -0.23 -5.13 -18.39
C GLU A 476 -1.73 -4.89 -18.25
N VAL A 477 -2.11 -3.77 -17.65
CA VAL A 477 -3.49 -3.29 -17.53
C VAL A 477 -3.74 -2.19 -18.54
N ARG A 478 -4.80 -2.31 -19.34
CA ARG A 478 -5.19 -1.33 -20.36
C ARG A 478 -6.57 -0.77 -20.08
N GLY A 479 -6.67 0.55 -20.06
CA GLY A 479 -7.92 1.30 -19.95
C GLY A 479 -8.05 2.37 -21.01
N ALA A 480 -9.08 3.21 -20.88
CA ALA A 480 -9.26 4.38 -21.74
C ALA A 480 -8.12 5.41 -21.59
N GLU A 481 -7.47 5.43 -20.42
CA GLU A 481 -6.38 6.36 -20.07
C GLU A 481 -4.97 5.87 -20.48
N GLY A 482 -4.88 4.67 -21.07
CA GLY A 482 -3.61 4.09 -21.54
C GLY A 482 -3.31 2.70 -20.96
N ALA A 483 -2.08 2.24 -21.18
CA ALA A 483 -1.57 0.97 -20.69
C ALA A 483 -0.55 1.19 -19.58
N ARG A 484 -0.64 0.43 -18.49
CA ARG A 484 0.39 0.38 -17.43
C ARG A 484 0.85 -1.05 -17.25
N ILE A 485 2.16 -1.22 -17.05
CA ILE A 485 2.77 -2.51 -16.75
C ILE A 485 3.09 -2.53 -15.26
N VAL A 486 2.58 -3.54 -14.56
CA VAL A 486 2.83 -3.79 -13.14
C VAL A 486 3.53 -5.11 -13.00
N GLU A 487 4.52 -5.16 -12.11
CA GLU A 487 5.26 -6.36 -11.78
C GLU A 487 4.63 -7.03 -10.56
N VAL A 488 4.10 -8.23 -10.76
CA VAL A 488 3.44 -9.03 -9.72
C VAL A 488 4.25 -10.29 -9.44
N ALA A 489 4.50 -10.56 -8.16
CA ALA A 489 5.25 -11.69 -7.68
C ALA A 489 4.48 -12.48 -6.60
N PRO A 490 4.83 -13.76 -6.35
CA PRO A 490 4.18 -14.55 -5.31
C PRO A 490 4.24 -13.93 -3.91
N SER A 491 5.31 -13.17 -3.61
CA SER A 491 5.47 -12.44 -2.35
C SER A 491 4.47 -11.31 -2.13
N ASP A 492 3.80 -10.81 -3.18
CA ASP A 492 2.77 -9.76 -3.07
C ASP A 492 1.48 -10.29 -2.41
N GLY A 493 1.40 -11.59 -2.14
CA GLY A 493 0.28 -12.25 -1.46
C GLY A 493 -0.83 -12.71 -2.39
N ASP A 494 -1.95 -13.09 -1.79
CA ASP A 494 -3.12 -13.63 -2.51
C ASP A 494 -3.99 -12.55 -3.18
N LEU A 495 -3.76 -11.27 -2.86
CA LEU A 495 -4.53 -10.12 -3.32
C LEU A 495 -3.57 -8.99 -3.74
N VAL A 496 -3.74 -8.51 -4.97
CA VAL A 496 -3.04 -7.32 -5.48
C VAL A 496 -4.08 -6.29 -5.89
N GLU A 497 -4.07 -5.15 -5.20
CA GLU A 497 -4.91 -3.99 -5.52
C GLU A 497 -4.08 -2.93 -6.25
N LEU A 498 -4.48 -2.61 -7.49
CA LEU A 498 -3.90 -1.52 -8.27
C LEU A 498 -4.84 -0.31 -8.19
N ARG A 499 -4.34 0.79 -7.64
CA ARG A 499 -5.10 2.03 -7.45
C ARG A 499 -4.49 3.17 -8.25
#